data_AF-A0A1Q8VGA4-F1
#
_entry.id   AF-A0A1Q8VGA4-F1
#
_cell.length_a   1.000
_cell.length_b   1.000
_cell.length_c   1.000
_cell.angle_alpha   90.00
_cell.angle_beta   90.00
_cell.angle_gamma   90.00
#
_symmetry.space_group_name_H-M   'P 1'
#
loop_
_entity.id
_entity.type
_entity.pdbx_description
1 polymer ?
#
loop_
_entity_poly.entity_id
_entity_poly.type
_entity_poly.pdbx_seq_one_letter_code
_entity_poly.pdbx_strand_id
1 'polypeptide(L)'
;AFVAACLASTGVTGPAAARDVAAALRPVLATTYERTTLHLPDAGARATIDTALTWRRLTPDVPTRTATVAAGAPQALRPAHLTAAIHDGEPVAVADIAVVETKNPATPSPADRALWDAGHRPTRISKYATGMALLHPELPTNRWYRTLTHELADLFGTDRSNPESIDAAHATASAA
;
A
#
# COMPACT_ATOMS: atom_id res chain seq x y z
N ALA A 1 1.00 -4.90 26.09
CA ALA A 1 1.30 -6.30 26.44
C ALA A 1 1.38 -7.20 25.19
N PHE A 2 0.31 -7.31 24.39
CA PHE A 2 0.26 -8.20 23.20
C PHE A 2 1.41 -7.97 22.20
N VAL A 3 1.60 -6.74 21.71
CA VAL A 3 2.64 -6.44 20.70
C VAL A 3 4.05 -6.80 21.19
N ALA A 4 4.38 -6.46 22.43
CA ALA A 4 5.66 -6.82 23.04
C ALA A 4 5.85 -8.34 23.12
N ALA A 5 4.79 -9.10 23.40
CA ALA A 5 4.84 -10.57 23.41
C ALA A 5 5.06 -11.14 22.00
N CYS A 6 4.37 -10.61 20.98
CA CYS A 6 4.60 -11.00 19.59
C CYS A 6 6.04 -10.71 19.16
N LEU A 7 6.57 -9.52 19.47
CA LEU A 7 7.95 -9.16 19.15
C LEU A 7 8.95 -10.09 19.84
N ALA A 8 8.77 -10.37 21.14
CA ALA A 8 9.62 -11.30 21.87
C ALA A 8 9.56 -12.73 21.30
N SER A 9 8.38 -13.19 20.85
CA SER A 9 8.22 -14.53 20.28
C SER A 9 8.96 -14.75 18.96
N THR A 10 9.35 -13.69 18.25
CA THR A 10 10.13 -13.81 17.01
C THR A 10 11.57 -14.25 17.24
N GLY A 11 12.08 -14.14 18.47
CA GLY A 11 13.49 -14.40 18.80
C GLY A 11 14.47 -13.30 18.34
N VAL A 12 13.99 -12.23 17.71
CA VAL A 12 14.83 -11.13 17.20
C VAL A 12 15.31 -10.19 18.32
N THR A 13 14.53 -10.05 19.40
CA THR A 13 14.84 -9.14 20.51
C THR A 13 14.39 -9.71 21.85
N GLY A 14 15.08 -9.33 22.94
CA GLY A 14 14.74 -9.77 24.29
C GLY A 14 13.45 -9.13 24.84
N PRO A 15 12.81 -9.69 25.87
CA PRO A 15 11.51 -9.21 26.37
C PRO A 15 11.49 -7.73 26.83
N ALA A 16 12.60 -7.23 27.38
CA ALA A 16 12.69 -5.83 27.80
C ALA A 16 12.67 -4.89 26.58
N ALA A 17 13.60 -5.09 25.63
CA ALA A 17 13.64 -4.31 24.39
C ALA A 17 12.36 -4.45 23.55
N ALA A 18 11.71 -5.62 23.57
CA ALA A 18 10.39 -5.80 22.93
C ALA A 18 9.32 -4.89 23.55
N ARG A 19 9.34 -4.67 24.87
CA ARG A 19 8.43 -3.73 25.55
C ARG A 19 8.74 -2.28 25.17
N ASP A 20 10.01 -1.92 25.13
CA ASP A 20 10.43 -0.57 24.77
C ASP A 20 10.03 -0.22 23.33
N VAL A 21 10.28 -1.14 22.39
CA VAL A 21 9.84 -0.99 20.99
C VAL A 21 8.32 -0.87 20.92
N ALA A 22 7.57 -1.77 21.58
CA ALA A 22 6.12 -1.71 21.57
C ALA A 22 5.57 -0.40 22.15
N ALA A 23 6.23 0.18 23.16
CA ALA A 23 5.86 1.48 23.73
C ALA A 23 6.22 2.66 22.82
N ALA A 24 7.23 2.51 21.96
CA ALA A 24 7.65 3.50 20.99
C ALA A 24 6.79 3.50 19.71
N LEU A 25 6.09 2.40 19.39
CA LEU A 25 5.24 2.34 18.20
C LEU A 25 4.16 3.43 18.21
N ARG A 26 3.92 4.01 17.04
CA ARG A 26 2.88 5.00 16.77
C ARG A 26 2.17 4.63 15.48
N PRO A 27 0.89 4.98 15.32
CA PRO A 27 0.24 4.93 14.00
C PRO A 27 0.98 5.83 13.01
N VAL A 28 1.31 5.30 11.84
CA VAL A 28 2.03 6.03 10.77
C VAL A 28 1.29 6.01 9.44
N LEU A 29 0.41 5.04 9.25
CA LEU A 29 -0.33 4.81 8.00
C LEU A 29 -1.73 4.29 8.33
N ALA A 30 -2.75 4.85 7.67
CA ALA A 30 -4.05 4.21 7.53
C ALA A 30 -4.18 3.64 6.11
N THR A 31 -4.72 2.43 5.99
CA THR A 31 -5.06 1.81 4.71
C THR A 31 -6.54 1.45 4.73
N THR A 32 -7.31 1.88 3.73
CA THR A 32 -8.71 1.50 3.54
C THR A 32 -8.92 0.87 2.18
N TYR A 33 -9.89 -0.02 2.06
CA TYR A 33 -10.25 -0.71 0.82
C TYR A 33 -11.64 -1.34 0.95
N GLU A 34 -12.27 -1.61 -0.18
CA GLU A 34 -13.47 -2.43 -0.28
C GLU A 34 -13.08 -3.86 -0.69
N ARG A 35 -13.43 -4.85 0.14
CA ARG A 35 -13.04 -6.25 -0.08
C ARG A 35 -14.22 -7.11 -0.53
N THR A 36 -14.06 -7.75 -1.68
CA THR A 36 -14.87 -8.91 -2.08
C THR A 36 -14.08 -10.19 -1.82
N THR A 37 -14.69 -11.19 -1.19
CA THR A 37 -14.08 -12.51 -0.97
C THR A 37 -14.83 -13.56 -1.77
N LEU A 38 -14.11 -14.27 -2.64
CA LEU A 38 -14.62 -15.41 -3.39
C LEU A 38 -14.14 -16.68 -2.70
N HIS A 39 -15.08 -17.54 -2.31
CA HIS A 39 -14.77 -18.86 -1.77
C HIS A 39 -14.85 -19.91 -2.89
N LEU A 40 -13.80 -20.73 -3.04
CA LEU A 40 -13.72 -21.81 -4.02
C LEU A 40 -13.62 -23.15 -3.27
N PRO A 41 -14.76 -23.72 -2.82
CA PRO A 41 -14.77 -24.86 -1.91
C PRO A 41 -14.13 -26.11 -2.53
N ASP A 42 -14.44 -26.42 -3.79
CA ASP A 42 -13.90 -27.60 -4.48
C ASP A 42 -12.37 -27.57 -4.66
N ALA A 43 -11.81 -26.36 -4.66
CA ALA A 43 -10.37 -26.14 -4.74
C ALA A 43 -9.71 -25.95 -3.37
N GLY A 44 -10.48 -25.98 -2.26
CA GLY A 44 -10.00 -25.64 -0.93
C GLY A 44 -9.36 -24.24 -0.87
N ALA A 45 -9.82 -23.31 -1.71
CA ALA A 45 -9.16 -22.04 -1.96
C ALA A 45 -10.08 -20.84 -1.71
N ARG A 46 -9.47 -19.64 -1.67
CA ARG A 46 -10.20 -18.37 -1.71
C ARG A 46 -9.42 -17.30 -2.46
N ALA A 47 -10.13 -16.39 -3.07
CA ALA A 47 -9.56 -15.15 -3.61
C ALA A 47 -10.14 -13.95 -2.87
N THR A 48 -9.32 -12.95 -2.59
CA THR A 48 -9.77 -11.64 -2.12
C THR A 48 -9.45 -10.59 -3.15
N ILE A 49 -10.41 -9.72 -3.45
CA ILE A 49 -10.30 -8.61 -4.37
C ILE A 49 -10.48 -7.34 -3.54
N ASP A 50 -9.42 -6.54 -3.44
CA ASP A 50 -9.45 -5.27 -2.74
C ASP A 50 -9.47 -4.14 -3.78
N THR A 51 -10.52 -3.32 -3.74
CA THR A 51 -10.73 -2.14 -4.60
C THR A 51 -10.79 -0.88 -3.73
N ALA A 52 -10.84 0.30 -4.36
CA ALA A 52 -10.85 1.59 -3.67
C ALA A 52 -9.72 1.72 -2.63
N LEU A 53 -8.56 1.14 -2.94
CA LEU A 53 -7.41 1.12 -2.04
C LEU A 53 -6.95 2.55 -1.80
N THR A 54 -6.92 2.97 -0.54
CA THR A 54 -6.51 4.31 -0.14
C THR A 54 -5.46 4.22 0.96
N TRP A 55 -4.42 5.04 0.85
CA TRP A 55 -3.37 5.20 1.84
C TRP A 55 -3.38 6.61 2.41
N ARG A 56 -3.28 6.75 3.73
CA ARG A 56 -3.22 8.06 4.40
C ARG A 56 -2.08 8.10 5.39
N ARG A 57 -1.27 9.16 5.34
CA ARG A 57 -0.16 9.39 6.28
C ARG A 57 -0.77 9.80 7.61
N LEU A 58 -0.34 9.15 8.70
CA LEU A 58 -0.73 9.52 10.05
C LEU A 58 0.46 10.22 10.71
N THR A 59 0.30 11.49 11.04
CA THR A 59 1.29 12.28 11.77
C THR A 59 0.93 12.33 13.26
N PRO A 60 1.88 12.09 14.18
CA PRO A 60 1.62 12.04 15.62
C PRO A 60 1.13 13.37 16.21
N ASP A 61 1.41 14.51 15.57
CA ASP A 61 1.11 15.85 16.08
C ASP A 61 -0.27 16.40 15.68
N VAL A 62 -1.01 15.69 14.82
CA VAL A 62 -2.39 16.08 14.50
C VAL A 62 -3.30 15.30 15.46
N PRO A 63 -4.02 15.97 16.38
CA PRO A 63 -4.99 15.30 17.23
C PRO A 63 -5.90 14.48 16.33
N THR A 64 -6.12 13.21 16.70
CA THR A 64 -7.16 12.37 16.13
C THR A 64 -8.50 13.03 16.43
N ARG A 65 -8.83 14.12 15.74
CA ARG A 65 -10.19 14.63 15.65
C ARG A 65 -10.94 13.41 15.17
N THR A 66 -11.87 12.94 16.01
CA THR A 66 -12.88 11.95 15.68
C THR A 66 -13.16 12.13 14.21
N ALA A 67 -12.86 11.10 13.41
CA ALA A 67 -13.00 11.14 11.96
C ALA A 67 -14.50 11.21 11.61
N THR A 68 -15.17 12.28 12.02
CA THR A 68 -16.41 12.77 11.45
C THR A 68 -16.02 13.25 10.07
N VAL A 69 -16.07 12.32 9.12
CA VAL A 69 -16.54 12.48 7.75
C VAL A 69 -16.60 13.95 7.30
N ALA A 70 -15.43 14.53 7.09
CA ALA A 70 -15.24 15.71 6.25
C ALA A 70 -13.88 15.59 5.55
N ALA A 71 -13.45 14.35 5.26
CA ALA A 71 -12.56 14.13 4.14
C ALA A 71 -13.48 14.15 2.92
N GLY A 72 -13.21 15.02 1.94
CA GLY A 72 -13.85 14.89 0.63
C GLY A 72 -13.72 13.45 0.12
N ALA A 73 -14.60 13.03 -0.78
CA ALA A 73 -14.50 11.71 -1.40
C ALA A 73 -13.04 11.46 -1.84
N PRO A 74 -12.47 10.26 -1.63
CA PRO A 74 -11.10 9.97 -2.00
C PRO A 74 -10.89 10.36 -3.47
N GLN A 75 -10.12 11.41 -3.70
CA GLN A 75 -9.90 11.88 -5.06
C GLN A 75 -8.82 11.01 -5.68
N ALA A 76 -9.05 10.52 -6.91
CA ALA A 76 -7.99 9.90 -7.70
C ALA A 76 -6.91 10.97 -7.92
N LEU A 77 -5.86 10.96 -7.11
CA LEU A 77 -4.84 11.98 -7.14
C LEU A 77 -3.98 11.79 -8.38
N ARG A 78 -3.83 12.87 -9.16
CA ARG A 78 -2.81 12.99 -10.20
C ARG A 78 -1.48 13.42 -9.54
N PRO A 79 -0.33 13.14 -10.15
CA PRO A 79 1.01 13.44 -9.59
C PRO A 79 1.17 14.85 -9.04
N ALA A 80 0.63 15.83 -9.77
CA ALA A 80 0.84 17.23 -9.49
C ALA A 80 0.38 17.63 -8.08
N HIS A 81 -0.57 16.89 -7.49
CA HIS A 81 -1.10 17.18 -6.15
C HIS A 81 -0.69 16.13 -5.10
N LEU A 82 0.06 15.10 -5.49
CA LEU A 82 0.40 13.99 -4.61
C LEU A 82 1.27 14.44 -3.43
N THR A 83 2.32 15.23 -3.69
CA THR A 83 3.22 15.72 -2.64
C THR A 83 2.49 16.57 -1.60
N ALA A 84 1.65 17.52 -2.03
CA ALA A 84 0.85 18.34 -1.14
C ALA A 84 -0.13 17.49 -0.31
N ALA A 85 -0.86 16.58 -0.96
CA ALA A 85 -1.78 15.67 -0.28
C ALA A 85 -1.08 14.80 0.78
N ILE A 86 0.13 14.30 0.50
CA ILE A 86 0.92 13.55 1.48
C ILE A 86 1.31 14.42 2.67
N HIS A 87 1.77 15.66 2.42
CA HIS A 87 2.15 16.60 3.47
C HIS A 87 0.97 16.99 4.37
N ASP A 88 -0.20 17.22 3.76
CA ASP A 88 -1.43 17.59 4.48
C ASP A 88 -2.09 16.38 5.16
N GLY A 89 -1.57 15.17 4.93
CA GLY A 89 -2.12 13.94 5.49
C GLY A 89 -3.48 13.58 4.89
N GLU A 90 -3.74 13.99 3.65
CA GLU A 90 -4.92 13.63 2.89
C GLU A 90 -4.85 12.17 2.42
N PRO A 91 -6.01 11.48 2.30
CA PRO A 91 -6.04 10.13 1.76
C PRO A 91 -5.68 10.10 0.26
N VAL A 92 -4.76 9.21 -0.12
CA VAL A 92 -4.32 8.96 -1.50
C VAL A 92 -4.97 7.68 -2.02
N ALA A 93 -5.87 7.80 -3.00
CA ALA A 93 -6.58 6.67 -3.60
C ALA A 93 -5.88 6.11 -4.86
N VAL A 94 -5.84 4.79 -4.97
CA VAL A 94 -5.46 4.04 -6.17
C VAL A 94 -6.69 3.85 -7.06
N ALA A 95 -6.75 4.59 -8.16
CA ALA A 95 -7.82 4.44 -9.16
C ALA A 95 -7.52 3.28 -10.12
N ASP A 96 -8.59 2.68 -10.66
CA ASP A 96 -8.57 1.76 -11.81
C ASP A 96 -7.72 0.47 -11.64
N ILE A 97 -7.34 0.13 -10.40
CA ILE A 97 -6.58 -1.07 -10.07
C ILE A 97 -7.25 -1.82 -8.90
N ALA A 98 -7.24 -3.15 -8.98
CA ALA A 98 -7.62 -4.03 -7.88
C ALA A 98 -6.41 -4.85 -7.41
N VAL A 99 -6.28 -5.02 -6.09
CA VAL A 99 -5.30 -5.97 -5.53
C VAL A 99 -5.99 -7.31 -5.33
N VAL A 100 -5.61 -8.29 -6.13
CA VAL A 100 -6.13 -9.66 -6.04
C VAL A 100 -5.13 -10.56 -5.33
N GLU A 101 -5.59 -11.24 -4.29
CA GLU A 101 -4.79 -12.23 -3.55
C GLU A 101 -5.50 -13.58 -3.57
N THR A 102 -4.90 -14.56 -4.25
CA THR A 102 -5.30 -15.97 -4.22
C THR A 102 -4.61 -16.68 -3.07
N LYS A 103 -5.38 -17.45 -2.30
CA LYS A 103 -4.91 -18.21 -1.14
C LYS A 103 -5.25 -19.67 -1.38
N ASN A 104 -4.23 -20.45 -1.72
CA ASN A 104 -4.36 -21.82 -2.18
C ASN A 104 -3.57 -22.80 -1.30
N PRO A 105 -3.99 -24.08 -1.22
CA PRO A 105 -3.35 -25.07 -0.36
C PRO A 105 -2.04 -25.68 -0.89
N ALA A 106 -1.63 -25.42 -2.14
CA ALA A 106 -0.27 -25.63 -2.70
C ALA A 106 -0.24 -25.44 -4.22
N THR A 107 -1.35 -25.77 -4.89
CA THR A 107 -1.49 -25.73 -6.35
C THR A 107 -2.29 -24.52 -6.83
N PRO A 108 -2.11 -24.06 -8.08
CA PRO A 108 -2.93 -23.00 -8.64
C PRO A 108 -4.42 -23.38 -8.72
N SER A 109 -5.27 -22.52 -8.14
CA SER A 109 -6.72 -22.65 -8.14
C SER A 109 -7.34 -22.21 -9.48
N PRO A 110 -8.65 -22.45 -9.71
CA PRO A 110 -9.36 -21.89 -10.85
C PRO A 110 -9.27 -20.36 -10.94
N ALA A 111 -9.18 -19.66 -9.81
CA ALA A 111 -9.02 -18.21 -9.79
C ALA A 111 -7.66 -17.79 -10.39
N ASP A 112 -6.57 -18.51 -10.08
CA ASP A 112 -5.25 -18.22 -10.66
C ASP A 112 -5.26 -18.42 -12.17
N ARG A 113 -5.86 -19.52 -12.64
CA ARG A 113 -5.96 -19.82 -14.08
C ARG A 113 -6.76 -18.76 -14.82
N ALA A 114 -7.91 -18.36 -14.27
CA ALA A 114 -8.73 -17.29 -14.87
C ALA A 114 -7.96 -15.96 -14.96
N LEU A 115 -7.21 -15.59 -13.91
CA LEU A 115 -6.33 -14.41 -13.95
C LEU A 115 -5.25 -14.57 -15.02
N TRP A 116 -4.67 -15.77 -15.14
CA TRP A 116 -3.61 -16.02 -16.11
C TRP A 116 -4.10 -16.01 -17.56
N ASP A 117 -5.27 -16.56 -17.82
CA ASP A 117 -5.91 -16.56 -19.14
C ASP A 117 -6.30 -15.12 -19.55
N ALA A 118 -6.66 -14.28 -18.58
CA ALA A 118 -6.88 -12.84 -18.78
C ALA A 118 -5.58 -12.02 -18.91
N GLY A 119 -4.41 -12.66 -18.89
CA GLY A 119 -3.11 -12.00 -19.05
C GLY A 119 -2.50 -11.43 -17.77
N HIS A 120 -3.19 -11.52 -16.62
CA HIS A 120 -2.62 -11.09 -15.34
C HIS A 120 -1.62 -12.12 -14.83
N ARG A 121 -0.46 -11.67 -14.34
CA ARG A 121 0.55 -12.53 -13.72
C ARG A 121 0.85 -12.07 -12.31
N PRO A 122 1.26 -12.97 -11.39
CA PRO A 122 1.56 -12.59 -10.03
C PRO A 122 2.67 -11.54 -9.96
N THR A 123 2.44 -10.50 -9.17
CA THR A 123 3.43 -9.47 -8.84
C THR A 123 3.54 -9.34 -7.34
N ARG A 124 4.69 -8.84 -6.85
CA ARG A 124 4.90 -8.64 -5.42
C ARG A 124 4.28 -7.31 -5.00
N ILE A 125 3.45 -7.36 -3.97
CA ILE A 125 2.87 -6.16 -3.35
C ILE A 125 2.72 -6.38 -1.84
N SER A 126 2.94 -5.31 -1.07
CA SER A 126 2.54 -5.22 0.33
C SER A 126 1.77 -3.92 0.51
N LYS A 127 0.52 -3.98 0.96
CA LYS A 127 -0.29 -2.76 1.17
C LYS A 127 0.40 -1.79 2.13
N TYR A 128 0.96 -2.31 3.23
CA TYR A 128 1.68 -1.50 4.19
C TYR A 128 2.98 -0.94 3.61
N ALA A 129 3.85 -1.81 3.08
CA ALA A 129 5.19 -1.36 2.68
C ALA A 129 5.16 -0.47 1.42
N THR A 130 4.23 -0.72 0.50
CA THR A 130 3.99 0.14 -0.67
C THR A 130 3.43 1.49 -0.23
N GLY A 131 2.45 1.51 0.69
CA GLY A 131 1.92 2.75 1.26
C GLY A 131 2.99 3.54 2.03
N MET A 132 3.83 2.88 2.83
CA MET A 132 4.96 3.53 3.51
C MET A 132 5.95 4.15 2.53
N ALA A 133 6.35 3.41 1.48
CA ALA A 133 7.27 3.90 0.46
C ALA A 133 6.68 5.07 -0.35
N LEU A 134 5.35 5.09 -0.54
CA LEU A 134 4.65 6.19 -1.22
C LEU A 134 4.56 7.44 -0.35
N LEU A 135 4.14 7.31 0.91
CA LEU A 135 3.78 8.44 1.78
C LEU A 135 4.96 9.00 2.60
N HIS A 136 6.07 8.29 2.62
CA HIS A 136 7.30 8.68 3.30
C HIS A 136 8.47 8.65 2.33
N PRO A 137 8.57 9.62 1.40
CA PRO A 137 9.64 9.67 0.41
C PRO A 137 11.05 9.75 1.03
N GLU A 138 11.14 10.15 2.30
CA GLU A 138 12.37 10.13 3.10
C GLU A 138 12.87 8.71 3.43
N LEU A 139 12.01 7.69 3.34
CA LEU A 139 12.37 6.31 3.65
C LEU A 139 12.91 5.59 2.40
N PRO A 140 13.85 4.63 2.57
CA PRO A 140 14.28 3.79 1.46
C PRO A 140 13.12 3.03 0.83
N THR A 141 12.85 3.27 -0.45
CA THR A 141 11.74 2.64 -1.20
C THR A 141 12.10 1.28 -1.81
N ASN A 142 13.36 0.85 -1.64
CA ASN A 142 14.01 -0.39 -2.12
C ASN A 142 13.10 -1.42 -2.83
N ARG A 143 12.70 -2.52 -2.19
CA ARG A 143 12.00 -3.66 -2.84
C ARG A 143 10.65 -3.29 -3.48
N TRP A 144 10.14 -2.10 -3.20
CA TRP A 144 8.81 -1.62 -3.60
C TRP A 144 8.86 -0.61 -4.75
N TYR A 145 10.05 -0.16 -5.13
CA TYR A 145 10.25 0.77 -6.24
C TYR A 145 9.61 0.27 -7.53
N ARG A 146 9.80 -1.01 -7.90
CA ARG A 146 9.17 -1.59 -9.10
C ARG A 146 7.64 -1.57 -9.03
N THR A 147 7.08 -1.94 -7.88
CA THR A 147 5.61 -1.92 -7.69
C THR A 147 5.07 -0.51 -7.86
N LEU A 148 5.75 0.49 -7.29
CA LEU A 148 5.39 1.91 -7.44
C LEU A 148 5.50 2.39 -8.89
N THR A 149 6.59 2.07 -9.57
CA THR A 149 6.92 2.67 -10.89
C THR A 149 6.31 1.94 -12.09
N HIS A 150 5.93 0.67 -11.97
CA HIS A 150 5.40 -0.12 -13.10
C HIS A 150 3.96 -0.56 -12.90
N GLU A 151 3.64 -1.13 -11.74
CA GLU A 151 2.29 -1.66 -11.47
C GLU A 151 1.33 -0.53 -11.08
N LEU A 152 1.86 0.45 -10.37
CA LEU A 152 1.17 1.64 -9.89
C LEU A 152 1.56 2.89 -10.68
N ALA A 153 2.17 2.76 -11.86
CA ALA A 153 2.56 3.91 -12.68
C ALA A 153 1.39 4.87 -12.92
N ASP A 154 0.19 4.32 -13.12
CA ASP A 154 -1.02 5.07 -13.45
C ASP A 154 -1.59 5.84 -12.23
N LEU A 155 -1.19 5.49 -10.98
CA LEU A 155 -1.42 6.34 -9.79
C LEU A 155 -0.70 7.67 -9.93
N PHE A 156 0.47 7.65 -10.56
CA PHE A 156 1.23 8.83 -10.87
C PHE A 156 0.85 9.38 -12.25
N GLY A 157 -0.37 9.16 -12.74
CA GLY A 157 -0.91 9.86 -13.92
C GLY A 157 0.03 9.91 -15.13
N THR A 158 1.04 9.03 -15.20
CA THR A 158 1.91 8.90 -16.35
C THR A 158 1.09 8.07 -17.29
N ASP A 159 0.38 8.77 -18.16
CA ASP A 159 -0.20 8.17 -19.34
C ASP A 159 0.87 7.26 -19.97
N ARG A 160 0.65 5.94 -19.95
CA ARG A 160 1.56 4.96 -20.56
C ARG A 160 1.79 5.23 -22.05
N SER A 161 1.01 6.12 -22.65
CA SER A 161 1.18 6.55 -24.04
C SER A 161 2.15 7.72 -24.25
N ASN A 162 2.80 8.29 -23.21
CA ASN A 162 3.81 9.33 -23.38
C ASN A 162 5.14 9.08 -22.59
N PRO A 163 6.21 8.58 -23.24
CA PRO A 163 7.46 8.19 -22.59
C PRO A 163 8.36 9.35 -22.12
N GLU A 164 8.07 10.61 -22.44
CA GLU A 164 8.94 11.76 -22.09
C GLU A 164 8.80 12.25 -20.63
N SER A 165 7.88 11.71 -19.84
CA SER A 165 7.57 12.20 -18.49
C SER A 165 8.44 11.61 -17.37
N ILE A 166 9.27 10.60 -17.67
CA ILE A 166 10.06 9.85 -16.68
C ILE A 166 11.30 10.64 -16.21
N ASP A 167 11.91 11.46 -17.08
CA ASP A 167 13.19 12.11 -16.78
C ASP A 167 13.06 13.39 -15.94
N ALA A 168 11.88 14.02 -15.91
CA ALA A 168 11.70 15.31 -15.23
C ALA A 168 11.65 15.22 -13.70
N ALA A 169 11.24 14.07 -13.13
CA ALA A 169 11.10 13.90 -11.68
C ALA A 169 12.42 13.59 -10.96
N HIS A 170 13.47 13.17 -11.67
CA HIS A 170 14.79 12.92 -11.08
C HIS A 170 15.70 14.16 -11.07
N ALA A 171 15.45 15.15 -11.93
CA ALA A 171 16.33 16.32 -12.04
C ALA A 171 16.20 17.31 -10.87
N THR A 172 15.05 17.38 -10.19
CA THR A 172 14.80 18.38 -9.14
C THR A 172 15.26 17.97 -7.74
N ALA A 173 15.65 16.70 -7.52
CA ALA A 173 16.16 16.23 -6.22
C ALA A 173 17.69 16.37 -6.07
N SER A 174 18.42 16.74 -7.12
CA SER A 174 19.89 16.90 -7.09
C SER A 174 20.36 18.36 -6.99
N ALA A 175 19.44 19.33 -6.92
CA ALA A 175 19.77 20.76 -6.86
C ALA A 175 18.93 21.47 -5.79
N ALA A 176 19.19 21.18 -4.51
CA ALA A 176 18.80 22.02 -3.37
C ALA A 176 19.74 21.73 -2.19
#